data_AF-A0AAD5XC68-F1
#
_entry.id   AF-A0AAD5XC68-F1
#
_cell.length_a   1.000
_cell.length_b   1.000
_cell.length_c   1.000
_cell.angle_alpha   90.00
_cell.angle_beta   90.00
_cell.angle_gamma   90.00
#
_symmetry.space_group_name_H-M   'P 1'
#
loop_
_entity.id
_entity.type
_entity.pdbx_description
1 polymer ?
#
loop_
_entity_poly.entity_id
_entity_poly.type
_entity_poly.pdbx_seq_one_letter_code
_entity_poly.pdbx_strand_id
1 'polypeptide(L)'
;MMMQSSPQVPLSVLQGVYCNHEYGTLTLYEAGNIFLFEMASNDTKPGQPVLEGVAGPISDLEFGVFEIGLLGYKDYHNPMMRFTFVLADDGHSAVGFRVDVEGKEEWFSRA
;
A
#
# COMPACT_ATOMS: atom_id res chain seq x y z
N MET A 1 26.47 -4.70 -20.41
CA MET A 1 25.18 -5.40 -20.49
C MET A 1 24.20 -4.52 -19.73
N MET A 2 23.31 -3.80 -20.41
CA MET A 2 22.32 -2.96 -19.72
C MET A 2 21.24 -3.90 -19.18
N MET A 3 21.08 -3.96 -17.87
CA MET A 3 19.93 -4.63 -17.26
C MET A 3 18.70 -3.83 -17.69
N GLN A 4 17.96 -4.37 -18.65
CA GLN A 4 16.62 -3.86 -18.97
C GLN A 4 15.77 -4.18 -17.73
N SER A 5 15.54 -3.18 -16.89
CA SER A 5 14.57 -3.26 -15.81
C SER A 5 13.22 -3.60 -16.43
N SER A 6 12.54 -4.63 -15.92
CA SER A 6 11.16 -4.95 -16.33
C SER A 6 10.31 -3.68 -16.34
N PRO A 7 9.37 -3.55 -17.30
CA PRO A 7 8.48 -2.41 -17.34
C PRO A 7 7.62 -2.40 -16.07
N GLN A 8 7.96 -1.49 -15.16
CA GLN A 8 7.22 -1.28 -13.93
C GLN A 8 5.84 -0.70 -14.26
N VAL A 9 4.79 -1.23 -13.64
CA VAL A 9 3.44 -0.69 -13.79
C VAL A 9 3.46 0.80 -13.41
N PRO A 10 2.89 1.71 -14.24
CA PRO A 10 2.86 3.13 -13.91
C PRO A 10 2.18 3.35 -12.56
N LEU A 11 2.78 4.16 -11.68
CA LEU A 11 2.24 4.44 -10.35
C LEU A 11 0.80 4.98 -10.40
N SER A 12 0.45 5.74 -11.44
CA SER A 12 -0.91 6.20 -11.70
C SER A 12 -1.97 5.10 -11.79
N VAL A 13 -1.60 3.88 -12.18
CA VAL A 13 -2.50 2.70 -12.18
C VAL A 13 -2.84 2.26 -10.75
N LEU A 14 -1.86 2.41 -9.85
CA LEU A 14 -1.91 1.98 -8.45
C LEU A 14 -2.42 3.07 -7.50
N GLN A 15 -2.34 4.34 -7.88
CA GLN A 15 -2.92 5.45 -7.13
C GLN A 15 -4.42 5.27 -6.95
N GLY A 16 -4.95 5.60 -5.78
CA GLY A 16 -6.37 5.45 -5.47
C GLY A 16 -6.66 5.32 -3.98
N VAL A 17 -7.95 5.21 -3.67
CA VAL A 17 -8.45 4.93 -2.32
C VAL A 17 -8.83 3.46 -2.25
N TYR A 18 -8.39 2.79 -1.19
CA TYR A 18 -8.59 1.38 -0.95
C TYR A 18 -9.16 1.16 0.44
N CYS A 19 -10.12 0.25 0.56
CA CYS A 19 -10.87 0.03 1.78
C CYS A 19 -10.77 -1.42 2.22
N ASN A 20 -10.60 -1.61 3.52
CA ASN A 20 -10.84 -2.86 4.22
C ASN A 20 -11.76 -2.57 5.42
N HIS A 21 -12.84 -3.35 5.54
CA HIS A 21 -13.86 -3.14 6.57
C HIS A 21 -13.35 -3.29 8.01
N GLU A 22 -12.29 -4.06 8.23
CA GLU A 22 -11.65 -4.27 9.52
C GLU A 22 -10.62 -3.17 9.80
N TYR A 23 -9.75 -2.87 8.83
CA TYR A 23 -8.58 -2.00 9.05
C TYR A 23 -8.78 -0.53 8.68
N GLY A 24 -9.76 -0.20 7.83
CA GLY A 24 -10.07 1.18 7.43
C GLY A 24 -9.69 1.50 5.99
N THR A 25 -9.34 2.76 5.74
CA THR A 25 -9.12 3.30 4.39
C THR A 25 -7.66 3.67 4.19
N LEU A 26 -7.08 3.25 3.07
CA LEU A 26 -5.73 3.57 2.63
C LEU A 26 -5.77 4.34 1.31
N THR A 27 -5.12 5.49 1.25
CA THR A 27 -4.99 6.34 0.06
C THR A 27 -3.57 6.25 -0.45
N LEU A 28 -3.39 5.93 -1.74
CA LEU A 28 -2.09 5.93 -2.44
C LEU A 28 -2.04 7.07 -3.43
N TYR A 29 -0.97 7.87 -3.39
CA TYR A 29 -0.82 9.03 -4.26
C TYR A 29 0.65 9.38 -4.53
N GLU A 30 0.88 10.08 -5.64
CA GLU A 30 2.20 10.65 -5.95
C GLU A 30 2.30 12.09 -5.46
N ALA A 31 3.38 12.40 -4.73
CA ALA A 31 3.74 13.76 -4.33
C ALA A 31 5.15 14.08 -4.85
N GLY A 32 5.22 14.78 -5.99
CA GLY A 32 6.48 15.02 -6.69
C GLY A 32 7.04 13.72 -7.26
N ASN A 33 8.18 13.26 -6.75
CA ASN A 33 8.84 12.03 -7.20
C ASN A 33 8.71 10.88 -6.18
N ILE A 34 7.84 11.01 -5.19
CA ILE A 34 7.67 10.04 -4.10
C ILE A 34 6.26 9.48 -4.17
N PHE A 35 6.15 8.15 -4.06
CA PHE A 35 4.87 7.47 -3.91
C PHE A 35 4.57 7.31 -2.42
N LEU A 36 3.48 7.92 -1.99
CA LEU A 36 3.10 8.02 -0.58
C LEU A 36 1.83 7.22 -0.34
N PHE A 37 1.62 6.85 0.92
CA PHE A 37 0.35 6.34 1.39
C PHE A 37 -0.10 7.12 2.62
N GLU A 38 -1.42 7.22 2.79
CA GLU A 38 -2.09 7.67 3.99
C GLU A 38 -3.08 6.59 4.44
N MET A 39 -3.21 6.32 5.73
CA MET A 39 -4.16 5.35 6.27
C MET A 39 -4.99 5.96 7.40
N ALA A 40 -6.30 6.04 7.17
CA ALA A 40 -7.31 6.32 8.16
C ALA A 40 -7.84 5.01 8.74
N SER A 41 -7.25 4.55 9.85
CA SER A 41 -7.69 3.34 10.54
C SER A 41 -9.07 3.51 11.18
N ASN A 42 -9.85 2.43 11.20
CA ASN A 42 -11.11 2.37 11.94
C ASN A 42 -10.93 2.55 13.45
N ASP A 43 -9.74 2.24 13.97
CA ASP A 43 -9.40 2.39 15.39
C ASP A 43 -8.83 3.78 15.73
N THR A 44 -8.68 4.67 14.73
CA THR A 44 -8.17 6.02 14.94
C THR A 44 -9.16 6.85 15.76
N LYS A 45 -8.76 7.25 16.96
CA LYS A 45 -9.57 8.14 17.81
C LYS A 45 -9.46 9.59 17.33
N PRO A 46 -10.47 10.44 17.58
CA PRO A 46 -10.37 11.88 17.32
C PRO A 46 -9.11 12.48 17.96
N GLY A 47 -8.29 13.16 17.16
CA GLY A 47 -7.02 13.75 17.60
C GLY A 47 -5.80 12.82 17.52
N GLN A 48 -5.95 11.58 17.07
CA GLN A 48 -4.82 10.74 16.68
C GLN A 48 -4.37 11.05 15.24
N PRO A 49 -3.06 10.99 14.97
CA PRO A 49 -2.55 11.22 13.62
C PRO A 49 -3.03 10.14 12.65
N VAL A 50 -3.31 10.55 11.41
CA VAL A 50 -3.44 9.64 10.27
C VAL A 50 -2.06 9.02 10.02
N LEU A 51 -2.03 7.74 9.71
CA LEU A 51 -0.78 7.08 9.35
C LEU A 51 -0.35 7.55 7.97
N GLU A 52 0.93 7.87 7.81
CA GLU A 52 1.51 8.22 6.51
C GLU A 52 2.87 7.55 6.35
N GLY A 53 3.31 7.38 5.10
CA GLY A 53 4.63 6.85 4.82
C GLY A 53 4.89 6.69 3.33
N VAL A 54 5.96 5.98 2.99
CA VAL A 54 6.47 5.86 1.62
C VAL A 54 6.24 4.45 1.09
N ALA A 55 5.75 4.35 -0.14
CA ALA A 55 5.65 3.10 -0.88
C ALA A 55 6.70 3.08 -1.99
N GLY A 56 7.43 1.98 -2.11
CA GLY A 56 8.47 1.78 -3.12
C GLY A 56 8.31 0.42 -3.80
N PRO A 57 8.62 0.30 -5.09
CA PRO A 57 8.42 -0.96 -5.77
C PRO A 57 9.46 -2.02 -5.37
N ILE A 58 9.00 -3.25 -5.18
CA ILE A 58 9.81 -4.46 -5.05
C ILE A 58 9.83 -5.23 -6.38
N SER A 59 8.68 -5.33 -7.05
CA SER A 59 8.52 -5.89 -8.39
C SER A 59 7.39 -5.15 -9.15
N ASP A 60 6.97 -5.63 -10.32
CA ASP A 60 6.00 -4.94 -11.17
C ASP A 60 4.65 -4.69 -10.47
N LEU A 61 4.21 -5.60 -9.60
CA LEU A 61 2.94 -5.50 -8.86
C LEU A 61 3.11 -5.62 -7.34
N GLU A 62 4.35 -5.64 -6.86
CA GLU A 62 4.64 -5.73 -5.43
C GLU A 62 5.34 -4.45 -4.97
N PHE A 63 4.78 -3.82 -3.95
CA PHE A 63 5.32 -2.61 -3.34
C PHE A 63 5.64 -2.86 -1.88
N GLY A 64 6.85 -2.47 -1.48
CA GLY A 64 7.26 -2.37 -0.10
C GLY A 64 6.81 -1.03 0.46
N VAL A 65 6.15 -1.05 1.59
CA VAL A 65 5.67 0.15 2.27
C VAL A 65 6.44 0.29 3.57
N PHE A 66 7.11 1.44 3.70
CA PHE A 66 7.99 1.77 4.81
C PHE A 66 7.32 2.81 5.70
N GLU A 67 7.39 2.54 7.01
CA GLU A 67 6.56 3.07 8.10
C GLU A 67 5.16 2.45 8.18
N ILE A 68 4.97 1.52 9.12
CA ILE A 68 3.65 1.24 9.72
C ILE A 68 3.84 1.16 11.24
N GLY A 69 3.57 2.25 11.93
CA GLY A 69 3.59 2.33 13.40
C GLY A 69 2.27 1.99 14.10
N LEU A 70 1.18 1.66 13.39
CA LEU A 70 -0.20 1.73 13.93
C LEU A 70 -1.16 0.60 13.48
N LEU A 71 -0.64 -0.60 13.24
CA LEU A 71 -1.34 -1.82 13.70
C LEU A 71 -1.19 -1.99 15.24
N GLY A 72 -0.72 -0.96 15.94
CA GLY A 72 -0.25 -0.96 17.32
C GLY A 72 1.26 -1.21 17.36
N TYR A 73 2.00 -0.40 18.13
CA TYR A 73 3.43 -0.62 18.39
C TYR A 73 3.68 -2.06 18.86
N LYS A 74 4.37 -2.84 18.05
CA LYS A 74 5.20 -3.97 18.47
C LYS A 74 6.50 -3.89 17.69
N ASP A 75 7.59 -4.28 18.33
CA ASP A 75 8.90 -4.41 17.71
C ASP A 75 8.80 -5.30 16.46
N TYR A 76 8.55 -4.69 15.31
CA TYR A 76 8.53 -5.41 14.05
C TYR A 76 9.96 -5.82 13.76
N HIS A 77 10.20 -7.13 13.74
CA HIS A 77 11.44 -7.67 13.18
C HIS A 77 11.62 -7.30 11.70
N ASN A 78 10.56 -6.80 11.03
CA ASN A 78 10.59 -6.36 9.65
C ASN A 78 9.72 -5.09 9.46
N PRO A 79 10.31 -3.88 9.31
CA PRO A 79 9.60 -2.60 9.29
C PRO A 79 8.90 -2.29 7.96
N MET A 80 8.70 -3.30 7.12
CA MET A 80 8.20 -3.18 5.75
C MET A 80 7.02 -4.13 5.55
N MET A 81 5.87 -3.58 5.18
CA MET A 81 4.73 -4.36 4.68
C MET A 81 4.81 -4.48 3.15
N ARG A 82 4.25 -5.56 2.60
CA ARG A 82 4.20 -5.80 1.16
C ARG A 82 2.77 -5.69 0.66
N PHE A 83 2.55 -4.83 -0.32
CA PHE A 83 1.29 -4.73 -1.06
C PHE A 83 1.45 -5.43 -2.39
N THR A 84 0.65 -6.48 -2.62
CA THR A 84 0.58 -7.17 -3.91
C THR A 84 -0.70 -6.75 -4.63
N PHE A 85 -0.55 -5.92 -5.66
CA PHE A 85 -1.66 -5.37 -6.42
C PHE A 85 -2.24 -6.38 -7.41
N VAL A 86 -3.55 -6.29 -7.60
CA VAL A 86 -4.27 -6.98 -8.67
C VAL A 86 -4.82 -5.92 -9.61
N LEU A 87 -4.54 -6.07 -10.90
CA LEU A 87 -5.06 -5.17 -11.93
C LEU A 87 -6.44 -5.63 -12.42
N ALA A 88 -7.23 -4.68 -12.91
CA ALA A 88 -8.39 -4.97 -13.74
C ALA A 88 -7.95 -5.63 -15.06
N ASP A 89 -8.88 -6.29 -15.75
CA ASP A 89 -8.61 -6.97 -17.03
C ASP A 89 -8.08 -6.02 -18.11
N ASP A 90 -8.37 -4.73 -18.00
CA ASP A 90 -7.87 -3.68 -18.89
C ASP A 90 -6.41 -3.28 -18.63
N GLY A 91 -5.83 -3.68 -17.49
CA GLY A 91 -4.47 -3.34 -17.07
C GLY A 91 -4.25 -1.86 -16.75
N HIS A 92 -5.32 -1.04 -16.76
CA HIS A 92 -5.23 0.42 -16.61
C HIS A 92 -5.60 0.89 -15.19
N SER A 93 -6.11 0.00 -14.35
CA SER A 93 -6.37 0.29 -12.94
C SER A 93 -6.10 -0.93 -12.07
N ALA A 94 -5.64 -0.71 -10.83
CA ALA A 94 -5.68 -1.73 -9.79
C ALA A 94 -7.10 -1.90 -9.24
N VAL A 95 -7.58 -3.12 -9.06
CA VAL A 95 -8.88 -3.42 -8.40
C VAL A 95 -8.74 -3.53 -6.88
N GLY A 96 -7.52 -3.70 -6.39
CA GLY A 96 -7.21 -3.86 -4.99
C GLY A 96 -5.81 -4.42 -4.78
N PHE A 97 -5.49 -4.71 -3.53
CA PHE A 97 -4.23 -5.36 -3.17
C PHE A 97 -4.39 -6.29 -1.97
N ARG A 98 -3.43 -7.21 -1.86
CA ARG A 98 -3.23 -8.09 -0.70
C ARG A 98 -2.10 -7.57 0.15
N VAL A 99 -2.23 -7.73 1.46
CA VAL A 99 -1.19 -7.44 2.45
C VAL A 99 -1.15 -8.55 3.50
N ASP A 100 0.05 -8.95 3.91
CA ASP A 100 0.22 -9.86 5.04
C ASP A 100 0.27 -9.06 6.34
N VAL A 101 -0.71 -9.30 7.21
CA VAL A 101 -0.82 -8.72 8.55
C VAL A 101 -0.76 -9.87 9.56
N GLU A 102 0.35 -9.94 10.30
CA GLU A 102 0.57 -10.95 11.36
C GLU A 102 0.37 -12.41 10.90
N GLY A 103 0.74 -12.73 9.66
CA GLY A 103 0.60 -14.07 9.08
C GLY A 103 -0.79 -14.39 8.53
N LYS A 104 -1.63 -13.36 8.36
CA LYS A 104 -2.93 -13.44 7.67
C LYS A 104 -2.91 -12.55 6.43
N GLU A 105 -3.43 -13.08 5.32
CA GLU A 105 -3.61 -12.31 4.11
C GLU A 105 -4.91 -11.49 4.20
N GLU A 106 -4.77 -10.18 4.12
CA GLU A 106 -5.86 -9.23 4.15
C GLU A 106 -6.05 -8.56 2.78
N TRP A 107 -7.31 -8.31 2.43
CA TRP A 107 -7.69 -7.73 1.14
C TRP A 107 -8.18 -6.29 1.29
N PHE A 108 -7.64 -5.40 0.48
CA PHE A 108 -8.10 -4.02 0.34
C PHE A 108 -8.69 -3.82 -1.06
N SER A 109 -10.00 -3.57 -1.12
CA SER A 109 -10.71 -3.28 -2.38
C SER A 109 -10.55 -1.83 -2.76
N ARG A 110 -10.41 -1.52 -4.05
CA ARG A 110 -10.53 -0.13 -4.52
C ARG A 110 -11.95 0.40 -4.29
N ALA A 111 -12.05 1.61 -3.75
CA ALA A 111 -13.31 2.30 -3.46
C ALA A 111 -13.94 2.93 -4.70
#